data_AF-A0A5C6RNI6-F1
#
_entry.id   AF-A0A5C6RNI6-F1
#
_cell.length_a   1.000
_cell.length_b   1.000
_cell.length_c   1.000
_cell.angle_alpha   90.00
_cell.angle_beta   90.00
_cell.angle_gamma   90.00
#
_symmetry.space_group_name_H-M   'P 1'
#
loop_
_entity.id
_entity.type
_entity.pdbx_description
1 polymer ?
#
loop_
_entity_poly.entity_id
_entity_poly.type
_entity_poly.pdbx_seq_one_letter_code
_entity_poly.pdbx_strand_id
1 'polypeptide(L)'
;MYVHTTDIHNTNAAKHIIPFLLKRIQVKSVLDIGTGLGTWLDVFLENNINDVLGIDGAYVDKKLLSIPLKYFKEYDLRTKLDLDKQFDLVVSLEVVEHIDGKYEDIFFGNIINHGDTVLFSAAIPGQGGQNHLNEQWHQYWIDKFNSVGYKCYDIIRPHFWNTTEIEWWYRQNMFLFSKKDFMFEEFRKPMHNLVCKELFVKRLEEIKTLNESLAKAKDDLNRLKNGRTGIRAPLSALLKAFKNKRYY
;
A
#
# COMPACT_ATOMS: atom_id res chain seq x y z
N MET A 1 -14.71 7.19 -0.21
CA MET A 1 -13.97 8.47 -0.10
C MET A 1 -12.81 8.19 0.84
N TYR A 2 -11.59 8.13 0.29
CA TYR A 2 -10.37 7.92 1.08
C TYR A 2 -10.12 9.17 1.92
N VAL A 3 -9.88 9.02 3.23
CA VAL A 3 -9.66 10.16 4.12
C VAL A 3 -8.16 10.30 4.35
N HIS A 4 -7.55 11.33 3.76
CA HIS A 4 -6.16 11.68 4.02
C HIS A 4 -6.03 12.25 5.44
N THR A 5 -5.62 11.44 6.40
CA THR A 5 -5.15 11.95 7.70
C THR A 5 -3.62 12.00 7.71
N THR A 6 -3.08 13.06 8.30
CA THR A 6 -1.64 13.35 8.40
C THR A 6 -0.85 12.30 9.19
N ASP A 7 -1.54 11.44 9.95
CA ASP A 7 -0.91 10.37 10.74
C ASP A 7 -0.48 9.18 9.87
N ILE A 8 -1.11 8.98 8.70
CA ILE A 8 -0.78 7.91 7.74
C ILE A 8 0.25 8.41 6.70
N HIS A 9 0.26 9.72 6.43
CA HIS A 9 1.18 10.35 5.47
C HIS A 9 2.32 11.07 6.21
N ASN A 10 3.31 10.30 6.66
CA ASN A 10 4.56 10.85 7.21
C ASN A 10 5.77 10.51 6.30
N THR A 11 6.94 11.07 6.63
CA THR A 11 8.19 10.87 5.87
C THR A 11 9.15 9.86 6.53
N ASN A 12 8.78 9.20 7.63
CA ASN A 12 9.68 8.38 8.43
C ASN A 12 10.21 7.17 7.65
N ALA A 13 9.32 6.38 7.04
CA ALA A 13 9.73 5.25 6.20
C ALA A 13 10.63 5.70 5.03
N ALA A 14 10.19 6.74 4.32
CA ALA A 14 10.92 7.31 3.19
C ALA A 14 12.34 7.77 3.59
N LYS A 15 12.50 8.44 4.75
CA LYS A 15 13.80 8.90 5.27
C LYS A 15 14.78 7.78 5.60
N HIS A 16 14.30 6.56 5.86
CA HIS A 16 15.17 5.40 6.03
C HIS A 16 15.46 4.70 4.69
N ILE A 17 14.42 4.49 3.89
CA ILE A 17 14.47 3.64 2.69
C ILE A 17 15.15 4.36 1.52
N ILE A 18 14.86 5.64 1.29
CA ILE A 18 15.40 6.37 0.13
C ILE A 18 16.92 6.50 0.21
N PRO A 19 17.54 6.99 1.30
CA PRO A 19 19.00 7.04 1.38
C PRO A 19 19.67 5.66 1.29
N PHE A 20 19.00 4.62 1.81
CA PHE A 20 19.48 3.24 1.67
C PHE A 20 19.48 2.79 0.21
N LEU A 21 18.42 3.11 -0.53
CA LEU A 21 18.26 2.76 -1.95
C LEU A 21 19.25 3.53 -2.83
N LEU A 22 19.37 4.85 -2.63
CA LEU A 22 20.25 5.73 -3.42
C LEU A 22 21.74 5.40 -3.26
N LYS A 23 22.14 4.75 -2.17
CA LYS A 23 23.51 4.22 -2.01
C LYS A 23 23.81 2.97 -2.85
N ARG A 24 22.78 2.34 -3.41
CA ARG A 24 22.86 1.02 -4.07
C ARG A 24 22.53 1.07 -5.55
N ILE A 25 21.69 2.02 -5.95
CA ILE A 25 21.30 2.22 -7.35
C ILE A 25 21.42 3.69 -7.73
N GLN A 26 21.75 3.94 -9.00
CA GLN A 26 21.80 5.29 -9.54
C GLN A 26 20.39 5.72 -9.97
N VAL A 27 19.91 6.81 -9.38
CA VAL A 27 18.61 7.42 -9.68
C VAL A 27 18.83 8.92 -9.87
N LYS A 28 18.35 9.48 -10.99
CA LYS A 28 18.34 10.93 -11.25
C LYS A 28 16.93 11.47 -11.47
N SER A 29 16.00 10.59 -11.86
CA SER A 29 14.60 10.93 -12.04
C SER A 29 13.65 9.91 -11.41
N VAL A 30 12.56 10.39 -10.82
CA VAL A 30 11.57 9.54 -10.11
C VAL A 30 10.15 9.85 -10.57
N LEU A 31 9.40 8.81 -10.88
CA LEU A 31 7.95 8.86 -11.02
C LEU A 31 7.30 8.14 -9.85
N ASP A 32 6.41 8.79 -9.11
CA ASP A 32 5.66 8.19 -8.00
C ASP A 32 4.17 8.09 -8.37
N ILE A 33 3.69 6.87 -8.60
CA ILE A 33 2.32 6.57 -9.04
C ILE A 33 1.49 6.15 -7.82
N GLY A 34 0.52 6.98 -7.46
CA GLY A 34 -0.19 6.94 -6.18
C GLY A 34 0.56 7.68 -5.08
N THR A 35 1.11 8.85 -5.41
CA THR A 35 2.02 9.62 -4.53
C THR A 35 1.34 10.18 -3.26
N GLY A 36 0.01 10.22 -3.23
CA GLY A 36 -0.79 10.85 -2.19
C GLY A 36 -0.41 12.32 -2.00
N LEU A 37 0.08 12.66 -0.81
CA LEU A 37 0.55 14.01 -0.48
C LEU A 37 1.98 14.30 -0.98
N GLY A 38 2.65 13.35 -1.63
CA GLY A 38 4.02 13.51 -2.12
C GLY A 38 5.09 13.31 -1.07
N THR A 39 4.81 12.63 0.04
CA THR A 39 5.77 12.48 1.16
C THR A 39 7.03 11.71 0.78
N TRP A 40 6.94 10.74 -0.13
CA TRP A 40 8.11 10.03 -0.65
C TRP A 40 8.95 10.92 -1.56
N LEU A 41 8.30 11.70 -2.43
CA LEU A 41 8.98 12.64 -3.33
C LEU A 41 9.67 13.79 -2.58
N ASP A 42 9.10 14.26 -1.47
CA ASP A 42 9.73 15.25 -0.60
C ASP A 42 11.11 14.77 -0.13
N VAL A 43 11.21 13.52 0.32
CA VAL A 43 12.50 12.94 0.74
C VAL A 43 13.45 12.72 -0.44
N PHE A 44 12.96 12.41 -1.65
CA PHE A 44 13.82 12.39 -2.84
C PHE A 44 14.42 13.77 -3.15
N LEU A 45 13.62 14.84 -3.01
CA LEU A 45 14.08 16.22 -3.17
C LEU A 45 15.13 16.58 -2.11
N GLU A 46 14.92 16.20 -0.84
CA GLU A 46 15.92 16.35 0.24
C GLU A 46 17.25 15.65 -0.09
N ASN A 47 17.21 14.57 -0.87
CA ASN A 47 18.38 13.82 -1.33
C ASN A 47 18.91 14.31 -2.70
N ASN A 48 18.57 15.53 -3.12
CA ASN A 48 19.01 16.19 -4.35
C ASN A 48 18.53 15.54 -5.67
N ILE A 49 17.47 14.74 -5.63
CA ILE A 49 16.81 14.23 -6.83
C ILE A 49 15.74 15.24 -7.25
N ASN A 50 16.06 16.09 -8.22
CA ASN A 50 15.23 17.25 -8.60
C ASN A 50 14.28 16.98 -9.77
N ASP A 51 14.46 15.90 -10.52
CA ASP A 51 13.57 15.50 -11.60
C ASP A 51 12.54 14.49 -11.09
N VAL A 52 11.51 14.99 -10.43
CA VAL A 52 10.47 14.17 -9.80
C VAL A 52 9.09 14.52 -10.34
N LEU A 53 8.22 13.51 -10.44
CA LEU A 53 6.82 13.69 -10.75
C LEU A 53 5.98 12.72 -9.91
N GLY A 54 5.01 13.25 -9.18
CA GLY A 54 4.02 12.50 -8.45
C GLY A 54 2.68 12.53 -9.17
N ILE A 55 2.02 11.39 -9.24
CA ILE A 55 0.72 11.24 -9.90
C ILE A 55 -0.27 10.64 -8.93
N ASP A 56 -1.43 11.26 -8.78
CA ASP A 56 -2.52 10.73 -7.96
C ASP A 56 -3.88 11.30 -8.42
N GLY A 57 -4.98 10.77 -7.89
CA GLY A 57 -6.34 11.13 -8.25
C GLY A 57 -6.81 12.49 -7.73
N ALA A 58 -7.97 12.92 -8.24
CA ALA A 58 -8.59 14.20 -7.91
C ALA A 58 -8.92 14.39 -6.43
N TYR A 59 -9.00 13.30 -5.67
CA TYR A 59 -9.33 13.29 -4.25
C TYR A 59 -8.22 13.87 -3.36
N VAL A 60 -6.97 13.98 -3.85
CA VAL A 60 -5.88 14.58 -3.10
C VAL A 60 -6.12 16.08 -2.92
N ASP A 61 -6.03 16.58 -1.69
CA ASP A 61 -6.06 18.02 -1.42
C ASP A 61 -4.69 18.64 -1.68
N LYS A 62 -4.61 19.45 -2.74
CA LYS A 62 -3.37 20.06 -3.23
C LYS A 62 -2.78 21.07 -2.24
N LYS A 63 -3.58 21.56 -1.29
CA LYS A 63 -3.10 22.47 -0.23
C LYS A 63 -2.29 21.74 0.85
N LEU A 64 -2.39 20.41 0.90
CA LEU A 64 -1.70 19.57 1.88
C LEU A 64 -0.48 18.84 1.31
N LEU A 65 -0.09 19.14 0.06
CA LEU A 65 1.08 18.52 -0.56
C LEU A 65 2.35 18.86 0.23
N SER A 66 3.17 17.85 0.47
CA SER A 66 4.54 18.00 1.00
C SER A 66 5.50 18.50 -0.07
N ILE A 67 5.13 18.41 -1.35
CA ILE A 67 5.93 18.86 -2.49
C ILE A 67 5.31 20.08 -3.19
N PRO A 68 6.12 20.90 -3.87
CA PRO A 68 5.62 21.94 -4.76
C PRO A 68 4.64 21.39 -5.81
N LEU A 69 3.54 22.11 -6.03
CA LEU A 69 2.47 21.72 -6.98
C LEU A 69 2.99 21.38 -8.39
N LYS A 70 4.09 22.00 -8.84
CA LYS A 70 4.72 21.70 -10.14
C LYS A 70 5.21 20.25 -10.29
N TYR A 71 5.40 19.54 -9.17
CA TYR A 71 5.80 18.13 -9.14
C TYR A 71 4.62 17.19 -8.96
N PHE A 72 3.39 17.69 -8.91
CA PHE A 72 2.18 16.87 -8.79
C PHE A 72 1.32 17.00 -10.05
N LYS A 73 0.85 15.86 -10.55
CA LYS A 73 -0.12 15.79 -11.65
C LYS A 73 -1.32 14.97 -11.21
N GLU A 74 -2.49 15.61 -11.23
CA GLU A 74 -3.75 14.92 -11.05
C GLU A 74 -4.04 14.00 -12.25
N TYR A 75 -4.33 12.72 -11.98
CA TYR A 75 -4.62 11.74 -13.01
C TYR A 75 -5.44 10.57 -12.46
N ASP A 76 -6.33 10.01 -13.29
CA ASP A 76 -7.03 8.79 -12.94
C ASP A 76 -6.12 7.57 -13.17
N LEU A 77 -5.62 6.99 -12.08
CA LEU A 77 -4.72 5.84 -12.09
C LEU A 77 -5.29 4.59 -12.78
N ARG A 78 -6.61 4.55 -13.02
CA ARG A 78 -7.32 3.47 -13.73
C ARG A 78 -7.29 3.64 -15.25
N THR A 79 -6.73 4.73 -15.76
CA THR A 79 -6.66 5.06 -17.18
C THR A 79 -5.22 4.96 -17.68
N LYS A 80 -5.04 4.74 -19.00
CA LYS A 80 -3.71 4.58 -19.60
C LYS A 80 -2.95 5.92 -19.55
N LEU A 81 -1.88 5.95 -18.76
CA LEU A 81 -0.96 7.05 -18.65
C LEU A 81 0.13 6.96 -19.73
N ASP A 82 0.40 8.08 -20.38
CA ASP A 82 1.55 8.27 -21.27
C ASP A 82 2.16 9.64 -20.98
N LEU A 83 3.41 9.65 -20.51
CA LEU A 83 4.16 10.85 -20.19
C LEU A 83 5.21 11.19 -21.24
N ASP A 84 5.35 10.38 -22.30
CA ASP A 84 6.42 10.48 -23.30
C ASP A 84 7.83 10.60 -22.66
N LYS A 85 8.02 9.91 -21.52
CA LYS A 85 9.23 10.00 -20.71
C LYS A 85 9.47 8.72 -19.91
N GLN A 86 10.72 8.28 -19.87
CA GLN A 86 11.21 7.26 -18.95
C GLN A 86 11.84 7.89 -17.71
N PHE A 87 11.70 7.24 -16.57
CA PHE A 87 12.29 7.60 -15.29
C PHE A 87 13.30 6.55 -14.87
N ASP A 88 14.32 6.97 -14.12
CA ASP A 88 15.33 6.03 -13.60
C ASP A 88 14.73 5.09 -12.53
N LEU A 89 13.73 5.58 -11.80
CA LEU A 89 12.96 4.83 -10.80
C LEU A 89 11.47 5.17 -10.88
N VAL A 90 10.63 4.15 -10.95
CA VAL A 90 9.18 4.27 -10.72
C VAL A 90 8.88 3.79 -9.30
N VAL A 91 8.03 4.49 -8.58
CA VAL A 91 7.62 4.17 -7.20
C VAL A 91 6.10 3.96 -7.21
N SER A 92 5.63 2.91 -6.54
CA SER A 92 4.20 2.73 -6.27
C SER A 92 4.03 1.84 -5.03
N LEU A 93 3.58 2.43 -3.92
CA LEU A 93 3.65 1.82 -2.60
C LEU A 93 2.29 1.85 -1.91
N GLU A 94 1.70 0.68 -1.67
CA GLU A 94 0.36 0.52 -1.06
C GLU A 94 -0.73 1.27 -1.85
N VAL A 95 -0.78 1.04 -3.17
CA VAL A 95 -1.69 1.73 -4.10
C VAL A 95 -2.60 0.74 -4.83
N VAL A 96 -2.02 -0.32 -5.40
CA VAL A 96 -2.72 -1.22 -6.32
C VAL A 96 -3.87 -1.96 -5.65
N GLU A 97 -3.81 -2.18 -4.34
CA GLU A 97 -4.88 -2.79 -3.57
C GLU A 97 -6.16 -1.96 -3.59
N HIS A 98 -6.09 -0.66 -3.88
CA HIS A 98 -7.25 0.23 -4.04
C HIS A 98 -7.80 0.25 -5.46
N ILE A 99 -7.08 -0.35 -6.42
CA ILE A 99 -7.49 -0.46 -7.81
C ILE A 99 -8.32 -1.73 -7.97
N ASP A 100 -9.56 -1.58 -8.44
CA ASP A 100 -10.40 -2.72 -8.83
C ASP A 100 -9.63 -3.59 -9.84
N GLY A 101 -9.57 -4.90 -9.60
CA GLY A 101 -8.76 -5.85 -10.37
C GLY A 101 -8.98 -5.80 -11.89
N LYS A 102 -10.15 -5.33 -12.36
CA LYS A 102 -10.39 -5.11 -13.79
C LYS A 102 -9.53 -4.02 -14.43
N TYR A 103 -8.96 -3.11 -13.64
CA TYR A 103 -8.05 -2.06 -14.09
C TYR A 103 -6.58 -2.38 -13.76
N GLU A 104 -6.30 -3.53 -13.16
CA GLU A 104 -4.95 -3.90 -12.71
C GLU A 104 -3.94 -3.87 -13.85
N ASP A 105 -4.29 -4.41 -15.02
CA ASP A 105 -3.37 -4.43 -16.17
C ASP A 105 -3.07 -3.03 -16.71
N ILE A 106 -4.05 -2.11 -16.64
CA ILE A 106 -3.83 -0.71 -17.01
C ILE A 106 -2.89 -0.05 -16.01
N PHE A 107 -3.15 -0.22 -14.72
CA PHE A 107 -2.31 0.33 -13.65
C PHE A 107 -0.88 -0.24 -13.70
N PHE A 108 -0.74 -1.55 -13.86
CA PHE A 108 0.55 -2.22 -14.01
C PHE A 108 1.29 -1.72 -15.26
N GLY A 109 0.58 -1.55 -16.38
CA GLY A 109 1.09 -0.93 -17.59
C GLY A 109 1.63 0.49 -17.34
N ASN A 110 0.91 1.31 -16.57
CA ASN A 110 1.37 2.65 -16.19
C ASN A 110 2.67 2.61 -15.38
N ILE A 111 2.94 1.55 -14.62
CA ILE A 111 4.22 1.39 -13.92
C ILE A 111 5.33 1.01 -14.90
N ILE A 112 5.17 -0.12 -15.60
CA ILE A 112 6.27 -0.71 -16.39
C ILE A 112 6.61 0.08 -17.66
N ASN A 113 5.67 0.90 -18.16
CA ASN A 113 5.91 1.74 -19.34
C ASN A 113 6.72 3.00 -19.02
N HIS A 114 7.03 3.30 -17.76
CA HIS A 114 7.72 4.53 -17.38
C HIS A 114 9.07 4.31 -16.67
N GLY A 115 9.52 3.06 -16.53
CA GLY A 115 10.90 2.79 -16.10
C GLY A 115 11.23 1.32 -15.98
N ASP A 116 12.52 1.01 -16.12
CA ASP A 116 13.06 -0.35 -15.99
C ASP A 116 13.43 -0.73 -14.55
N THR A 117 13.26 0.18 -13.60
CA THR A 117 13.45 -0.07 -12.16
C THR A 117 12.24 0.44 -11.40
N VAL A 118 11.66 -0.40 -10.54
CA VAL A 118 10.43 -0.11 -9.81
C VAL A 118 10.60 -0.44 -8.33
N LEU A 119 10.35 0.53 -7.45
CA LEU A 119 10.14 0.28 -6.02
C LEU A 119 8.64 0.08 -5.80
N PHE A 120 8.24 -1.12 -5.40
CA PHE A 120 6.84 -1.52 -5.38
C PHE A 120 6.45 -2.13 -4.04
N SER A 121 5.25 -1.78 -3.56
CA SER A 121 4.60 -2.49 -2.46
C SER A 121 3.09 -2.56 -2.67
N ALA A 122 2.48 -3.62 -2.17
CA ALA A 122 1.05 -3.86 -2.26
C ALA A 122 0.57 -4.70 -1.08
N ALA A 123 -0.63 -4.40 -0.58
CA ALA A 123 -1.25 -5.16 0.49
C ALA A 123 -1.47 -6.65 0.13
N ILE A 124 -1.14 -7.53 1.07
CA ILE A 124 -1.43 -8.98 0.95
C ILE A 124 -2.86 -9.32 1.40
N PRO A 125 -3.41 -10.49 1.03
CA PRO A 125 -4.75 -10.89 1.44
C PRO A 125 -4.88 -10.93 2.97
N GLY A 126 -5.91 -10.27 3.47
CA GLY A 126 -6.10 -10.13 4.90
C GLY A 126 -5.10 -9.17 5.54
N GLN A 127 -4.50 -8.23 4.80
CA GLN A 127 -3.79 -7.10 5.40
C GLN A 127 -4.80 -6.10 6.00
N GLY A 128 -5.87 -5.85 5.25
CA GLY A 128 -6.90 -4.88 5.60
C GLY A 128 -6.41 -3.45 5.45
N GLY A 129 -7.32 -2.51 5.63
CA GLY A 129 -7.14 -1.11 5.29
C GLY A 129 -8.44 -0.57 4.70
N GLN A 130 -8.46 0.70 4.31
CA GLN A 130 -9.68 1.29 3.76
C GLN A 130 -9.80 0.94 2.28
N ASN A 131 -10.96 0.48 1.82
CA ASN A 131 -11.22 0.23 0.39
C ASN A 131 -10.16 -0.63 -0.32
N HIS A 132 -9.72 -1.73 0.31
CA HIS A 132 -8.89 -2.72 -0.38
C HIS A 132 -9.79 -3.61 -1.24
N LEU A 133 -9.57 -3.57 -2.55
CA LEU A 133 -10.31 -4.30 -3.58
C LEU A 133 -9.47 -5.41 -4.23
N ASN A 134 -8.14 -5.27 -4.23
CA ASN A 134 -7.22 -6.14 -4.96
C ASN A 134 -5.97 -6.51 -4.14
N GLU A 135 -6.19 -7.08 -2.96
CA GLU A 135 -5.08 -7.64 -2.17
C GLU A 135 -4.55 -8.92 -2.83
N GLN A 136 -3.24 -9.01 -3.03
CA GLN A 136 -2.58 -10.15 -3.68
C GLN A 136 -1.29 -10.53 -2.97
N TRP A 137 -0.95 -11.81 -2.97
CA TRP A 137 0.29 -12.29 -2.36
C TRP A 137 1.53 -11.69 -3.04
N HIS A 138 2.64 -11.52 -2.32
CA HIS A 138 3.88 -11.03 -2.90
C HIS A 138 4.30 -11.83 -4.14
N GLN A 139 4.15 -13.16 -4.09
CA GLN A 139 4.48 -14.04 -5.21
C GLN A 139 3.69 -13.70 -6.49
N TYR A 140 2.42 -13.27 -6.38
CA TYR A 140 1.61 -12.87 -7.54
C TYR A 140 2.26 -11.69 -8.28
N TRP A 141 2.62 -10.65 -7.55
CA TRP A 141 3.27 -9.48 -8.14
C TRP A 141 4.66 -9.81 -8.67
N ILE A 142 5.41 -10.65 -7.97
CA ILE A 142 6.72 -11.13 -8.43
C ILE A 142 6.59 -11.87 -9.75
N ASP A 143 5.64 -12.80 -9.88
CA ASP A 143 5.41 -13.53 -11.12
C ASP A 143 4.94 -12.61 -12.24
N LYS A 144 4.09 -11.61 -11.92
CA LYS A 144 3.63 -10.61 -12.88
C LYS A 144 4.78 -9.75 -13.42
N PHE A 145 5.66 -9.24 -12.57
CA PHE A 145 6.88 -8.52 -12.97
C PHE A 145 7.84 -9.42 -13.76
N ASN A 146 8.07 -10.66 -13.32
CA ASN A 146 8.92 -11.64 -14.00
C ASN A 146 8.41 -11.94 -15.42
N SER A 147 7.09 -12.01 -15.61
CA SER A 147 6.47 -12.29 -16.92
C SER A 147 6.81 -11.25 -17.99
N VAL A 148 7.20 -10.04 -17.59
CA VAL A 148 7.60 -8.92 -18.46
C VAL A 148 9.08 -8.56 -18.31
N GLY A 149 9.89 -9.49 -17.79
CA GLY A 149 11.35 -9.42 -17.80
C GLY A 149 12.01 -8.66 -16.64
N TYR A 150 11.26 -8.28 -15.60
CA TYR A 150 11.86 -7.70 -14.39
C TYR A 150 12.32 -8.82 -13.46
N LYS A 151 13.44 -8.60 -12.77
CA LYS A 151 13.91 -9.44 -11.66
C LYS A 151 13.51 -8.81 -10.33
N CYS A 152 13.07 -9.62 -9.38
CA CYS A 152 12.81 -9.18 -8.01
C CYS A 152 14.09 -9.19 -7.18
N TYR A 153 14.36 -8.08 -6.49
CA TYR A 153 15.46 -7.90 -5.55
C TYR A 153 14.88 -7.58 -4.17
N ASP A 154 14.93 -8.56 -3.27
CA ASP A 154 14.45 -8.43 -1.89
C ASP A 154 15.53 -7.81 -0.99
N ILE A 155 15.92 -6.57 -1.28
CA ILE A 155 16.98 -5.85 -0.53
C ILE A 155 16.45 -4.99 0.62
N ILE A 156 15.15 -4.69 0.61
CA ILE A 156 14.52 -3.80 1.59
C ILE A 156 14.15 -4.60 2.84
N ARG A 157 13.37 -5.67 2.67
CA ARG A 157 12.78 -6.40 3.80
C ARG A 157 13.83 -7.02 4.71
N PRO A 158 14.88 -7.72 4.23
CA PRO A 158 15.90 -8.29 5.11
C PRO A 158 16.65 -7.25 5.94
N HIS A 159 16.82 -6.04 5.42
CA HIS A 159 17.52 -4.96 6.11
C HIS A 159 16.62 -4.27 7.16
N PHE A 160 15.37 -4.01 6.80
CA PHE A 160 14.46 -3.19 7.60
C PHE A 160 13.44 -3.98 8.41
N TRP A 161 13.43 -5.32 8.36
CA TRP A 161 12.37 -6.15 8.96
C TRP A 161 12.03 -5.80 10.41
N ASN A 162 13.02 -5.42 11.21
CA ASN A 162 12.86 -5.11 12.64
C ASN A 162 12.97 -3.61 12.97
N THR A 163 13.02 -2.73 11.97
CA THR A 163 13.12 -1.27 12.17
C THR A 163 11.74 -0.70 12.53
N THR A 164 11.49 -0.51 13.83
CA THR A 164 10.16 -0.11 14.35
C THR A 164 9.73 1.31 13.95
N GLU A 165 10.67 2.13 13.50
CA GLU A 165 10.46 3.47 12.96
C GLU A 165 9.80 3.45 11.56
N ILE A 166 9.79 2.29 10.90
CA ILE A 166 9.15 2.07 9.60
C ILE A 166 7.87 1.27 9.84
N GLU A 167 6.77 1.72 9.24
CA GLU A 167 5.49 1.05 9.33
C GLU A 167 5.59 -0.40 8.82
N TRP A 168 4.94 -1.31 9.53
CA TRP A 168 5.12 -2.76 9.31
C TRP A 168 4.71 -3.20 7.91
N TRP A 169 3.75 -2.52 7.27
CA TRP A 169 3.32 -2.85 5.91
C TRP A 169 4.43 -2.55 4.89
N TYR A 170 5.13 -1.41 5.01
CA TYR A 170 6.29 -1.12 4.17
C TYR A 170 7.43 -2.10 4.37
N ARG A 171 7.72 -2.49 5.63
CA ARG A 171 8.73 -3.52 5.93
C ARG A 171 8.37 -4.89 5.33
N GLN A 172 7.08 -5.21 5.24
CA GLN A 172 6.59 -6.50 4.76
C GLN A 172 6.47 -6.57 3.23
N ASN A 173 6.01 -5.50 2.60
CA ASN A 173 5.49 -5.55 1.24
C ASN A 173 6.44 -4.97 0.18
N MET A 174 7.51 -4.29 0.60
CA MET A 174 8.33 -3.52 -0.32
C MET A 174 9.44 -4.35 -0.98
N PHE A 175 9.48 -4.30 -2.31
CA PHE A 175 10.50 -4.92 -3.15
C PHE A 175 11.03 -3.95 -4.18
N LEU A 176 12.26 -4.19 -4.63
CA LEU A 176 12.81 -3.56 -5.82
C LEU A 176 12.68 -4.54 -7.00
N PHE A 177 12.12 -4.09 -8.10
CA PHE A 177 12.07 -4.83 -9.36
C PHE A 177 12.94 -4.12 -10.40
N SER A 178 13.72 -4.85 -11.19
CA SER A 178 14.43 -4.22 -12.31
C SER A 178 14.72 -5.15 -13.47
N LYS A 179 14.66 -4.62 -14.69
CA LYS A 179 15.24 -5.30 -15.87
C LYS A 179 16.76 -5.17 -15.91
N LYS A 180 17.33 -4.20 -15.17
CA LYS A 180 18.76 -4.05 -15.01
C LYS A 180 19.29 -5.12 -14.05
N ASP A 181 20.50 -5.57 -14.32
CA ASP A 181 21.21 -6.46 -13.43
C ASP A 181 21.89 -5.67 -12.32
N PHE A 182 21.51 -5.95 -11.08
CA PHE A 182 22.17 -5.42 -9.91
C PHE A 182 22.86 -6.54 -9.15
N MET A 183 24.09 -6.25 -8.72
CA MET A 183 24.85 -7.13 -7.84
C MET A 183 24.71 -6.60 -6.43
N PHE A 184 23.78 -7.18 -5.66
CA PHE A 184 23.67 -6.94 -4.23
C PHE A 184 24.32 -8.09 -3.47
N GLU A 185 24.96 -7.82 -2.34
CA GLU A 185 25.44 -8.88 -1.45
C GLU A 185 24.26 -9.79 -1.06
N GLU A 186 24.47 -11.11 -1.13
CA GLU A 186 23.39 -12.08 -0.98
C GLU A 186 22.76 -12.03 0.42
N PHE A 187 21.54 -11.52 0.50
CA PHE A 187 20.69 -11.66 1.68
C PHE A 187 19.88 -12.96 1.61
N ARG A 188 20.57 -14.11 1.60
CA ARG A 188 19.95 -15.46 1.63
C ARG A 188 18.95 -15.70 0.47
N LYS A 189 18.44 -16.92 0.38
CA LYS A 189 17.33 -17.25 -0.54
C LYS A 189 16.06 -16.53 -0.05
N PRO A 190 15.41 -15.70 -0.86
CA PRO A 190 14.27 -14.92 -0.41
C PRO A 190 13.07 -15.82 -0.14
N MET A 191 12.40 -15.62 1.00
CA MET A 191 11.07 -16.14 1.28
C MET A 191 10.08 -15.03 0.95
N HIS A 192 9.30 -15.17 -0.12
CA HIS A 192 8.51 -14.04 -0.63
C HIS A 192 7.24 -13.77 0.19
N ASN A 193 6.41 -14.78 0.44
CA ASN A 193 5.12 -14.64 1.12
C ASN A 193 5.29 -14.61 2.66
N LEU A 194 5.96 -13.57 3.17
CA LEU A 194 6.16 -13.38 4.60
C LEU A 194 5.05 -12.54 5.20
N VAL A 195 4.64 -12.92 6.41
CA VAL A 195 3.68 -12.16 7.22
C VAL A 195 4.42 -11.68 8.47
N CYS A 196 4.40 -10.38 8.72
CA CYS A 196 5.01 -9.80 9.91
C CYS A 196 4.21 -10.15 11.17
N LYS A 197 4.89 -10.09 12.32
CA LYS A 197 4.28 -10.39 13.62
C LYS A 197 3.10 -9.45 13.90
N GLU A 198 3.23 -8.18 13.52
CA GLU A 198 2.25 -7.13 13.74
C GLU A 198 0.93 -7.45 13.04
N LEU A 199 0.97 -7.82 11.76
CA LEU A 199 -0.22 -8.22 11.01
C LEU A 199 -0.83 -9.51 11.60
N PHE A 200 0.00 -10.50 11.90
CA PHE A 200 -0.48 -11.75 12.48
C PHE A 200 -1.20 -11.54 13.82
N VAL A 201 -0.60 -10.78 14.73
CA VAL A 201 -1.20 -10.46 16.05
C VAL A 201 -2.49 -9.67 15.87
N LYS A 202 -2.49 -8.65 15.01
CA LYS A 202 -3.69 -7.86 14.71
C LYS A 202 -4.85 -8.76 14.25
N ARG A 203 -4.59 -9.73 13.37
CA ARG A 203 -5.63 -10.66 12.89
C ARG A 203 -6.11 -11.62 13.97
N LEU A 204 -5.24 -12.09 14.84
CA LEU A 204 -5.66 -12.90 15.99
C LEU A 204 -6.59 -12.11 16.93
N GLU A 205 -6.28 -10.85 17.21
CA GLU A 205 -7.12 -9.97 18.05
C GLU A 205 -8.48 -9.67 17.42
N GLU A 206 -8.50 -9.42 16.10
CA GLU A 206 -9.75 -9.24 15.35
C GLU A 206 -10.63 -10.50 15.40
N ILE A 207 -10.04 -11.69 15.19
CA ILE A 207 -10.77 -12.97 15.28
C ILE A 207 -11.36 -13.16 16.68
N LYS A 208 -10.59 -12.86 17.74
CA LYS A 208 -11.07 -12.96 19.11
C LYS A 208 -12.28 -12.02 19.34
N THR A 209 -12.17 -10.77 18.90
CA THR A 209 -13.23 -9.76 19.01
C THR A 209 -14.49 -10.16 18.25
N LEU A 210 -14.34 -10.72 17.05
CA LEU A 210 -15.44 -11.23 16.23
C LEU A 210 -16.13 -12.42 16.91
N ASN A 211 -15.38 -13.34 17.51
CA ASN A 211 -15.94 -14.48 18.22
C ASN A 211 -16.76 -14.05 19.45
N GLU A 212 -16.26 -13.08 20.22
CA GLU A 212 -17.00 -12.50 21.34
C GLU A 212 -18.29 -11.81 20.88
N SER A 213 -18.22 -11.05 19.78
CA SER A 213 -19.38 -10.39 19.17
C SER A 213 -20.41 -11.39 18.64
N LEU A 214 -19.95 -12.47 18.02
CA LEU A 214 -20.81 -13.56 17.52
C LEU A 214 -21.50 -14.29 18.67
N ALA A 215 -20.77 -14.57 19.76
CA ALA A 215 -21.34 -15.20 20.96
C ALA A 215 -22.46 -14.34 21.55
N LYS A 216 -22.24 -13.03 21.66
CA LYS A 216 -23.26 -12.08 22.12
C LYS A 216 -24.47 -12.04 21.19
N ALA A 217 -24.26 -11.96 19.88
CA ALA A 217 -25.35 -11.94 18.91
C ALA A 217 -26.20 -13.23 18.95
N LYS A 218 -25.55 -14.39 19.19
CA LYS A 218 -26.25 -15.67 19.38
C LYS A 218 -27.09 -15.68 20.66
N ASP A 219 -26.58 -15.13 21.77
CA ASP A 219 -27.35 -15.01 23.02
C ASP A 219 -28.55 -14.07 22.84
N ASP A 220 -28.35 -12.89 22.25
CA ASP A 220 -29.42 -11.94 21.95
C ASP A 220 -30.52 -12.56 21.07
N LEU A 221 -30.12 -13.32 20.04
CA LEU A 221 -31.05 -14.05 19.17
C LEU A 221 -31.82 -15.14 19.93
N ASN A 222 -31.16 -15.89 20.82
CA ASN A 222 -31.82 -16.89 21.66
C ASN A 222 -32.83 -16.26 22.62
N ARG A 223 -32.49 -15.12 23.23
CA ARG A 223 -33.42 -14.39 24.10
C ARG A 223 -34.62 -13.87 23.33
N LEU A 224 -34.44 -13.38 22.10
CA LEU A 224 -35.51 -12.99 21.18
C LEU A 224 -36.43 -14.17 20.83
N LYS A 225 -35.86 -15.31 20.40
CA LYS A 225 -36.62 -16.51 20.04
C LYS A 225 -37.46 -17.06 21.19
N ASN A 226 -36.96 -16.93 22.42
CA ASN A 226 -37.66 -17.40 23.62
C ASN A 226 -38.64 -16.37 24.21
N GLY A 227 -38.93 -15.27 23.50
CA GLY A 227 -39.86 -14.23 23.95
C GLY A 227 -39.38 -13.43 25.17
N ARG A 228 -38.09 -13.48 25.50
CA ARG A 228 -37.50 -12.90 26.73
C ARG A 228 -36.93 -11.49 26.52
N THR A 229 -37.31 -10.79 25.46
CA THR A 229 -36.78 -9.45 25.15
C THR A 229 -37.90 -8.48 24.80
N GLY A 230 -37.97 -7.36 25.52
CA GLY A 230 -38.76 -6.20 25.10
C GLY A 230 -38.20 -5.52 23.85
N ILE A 231 -39.04 -4.74 23.15
CA ILE A 231 -38.84 -4.15 21.81
C ILE A 231 -37.53 -3.33 21.67
N ARG A 232 -36.94 -2.86 22.78
CA ARG A 232 -35.73 -2.01 22.78
C ARG A 232 -34.45 -2.70 22.28
N ALA A 233 -34.24 -3.97 22.60
CA ALA A 233 -33.02 -4.70 22.24
C ALA A 233 -32.85 -4.86 20.70
N PRO A 234 -33.86 -5.39 19.96
CA PRO A 234 -33.75 -5.52 18.51
C PRO A 234 -33.63 -4.18 17.78
N LEU A 235 -34.28 -3.11 18.28
CA LEU A 235 -34.16 -1.77 17.69
C LEU A 235 -32.74 -1.20 17.79
N SER A 236 -32.08 -1.40 18.93
CA SER A 236 -30.70 -0.94 19.15
C SER A 236 -29.68 -1.69 18.30
N ALA A 237 -29.88 -3.00 18.10
CA ALA A 237 -29.04 -3.84 17.26
C ALA A 237 -29.18 -3.46 15.78
N LEU A 238 -30.41 -3.19 15.33
CA LEU A 238 -30.70 -2.69 13.99
C LEU A 238 -30.02 -1.32 13.74
N LEU A 239 -30.15 -0.38 14.68
CA LEU A 239 -29.50 0.95 14.60
C LEU A 239 -27.97 0.85 14.56
N LYS A 240 -27.37 -0.09 15.30
CA LYS A 240 -25.93 -0.37 15.24
C LYS A 240 -25.50 -0.95 13.89
N ALA A 241 -26.29 -1.87 13.33
CA ALA A 241 -26.02 -2.44 12.02
C ALA A 241 -26.09 -1.39 10.90
N PHE A 242 -27.06 -0.46 10.96
CA PHE A 242 -27.15 0.67 10.04
C PHE A 242 -25.99 1.67 10.18
N LYS A 243 -25.47 1.88 11.41
CA LYS A 243 -24.26 2.67 11.62
C LYS A 243 -23.02 2.02 11.02
N ASN A 244 -22.86 0.70 11.17
CA ASN A 244 -21.69 -0.01 10.66
C ASN A 244 -21.71 -0.17 9.12
N LYS A 245 -22.88 -0.19 8.48
CA LYS A 245 -22.99 -0.20 7.00
C LYS A 245 -22.59 1.12 6.32
N ARG A 246 -22.43 2.22 7.07
CA ARG A 246 -21.99 3.53 6.53
C ARG A 246 -20.47 3.69 6.43
N TYR A 247 -19.69 2.69 6.88
CA TYR A 247 -18.23 2.71 6.91
C TYR A 247 -17.57 1.62 6.05
N TYR A 248 -18.34 0.98 5.17
CA TYR A 248 -17.84 0.14 4.08
C TYR A 248 -18.02 0.86 2.74
#